data_AF-A0A529KF83-F1
#
_entry.id   AF-A0A529KF83-F1
#
_cell.length_a   1.000
_cell.length_b   1.000
_cell.length_c   1.000
_cell.angle_alpha   90.00
_cell.angle_beta   90.00
_cell.angle_gamma   90.00
#
_symmetry.space_group_name_H-M   'P 1'
#
loop_
_entity.id
_entity.type
_entity.pdbx_description
1 polymer ?
#
loop_
_entity_poly.entity_id
_entity_poly.type
_entity_poly.pdbx_seq_one_letter_code
_entity_poly.pdbx_strand_id
1 'polypeptide(L)'
;MASLWRYVLAGLGLAALLAGILAAVYLTAPQAPQLASSEVARSKKTTNGLFVASFEPERGVIRQGELQSWLLILKTGAGTPVEGAAITISGGMPRHRHGLPTSPQATD
;
A
#
# COMPACT_ATOMS: atom_id res chain seq x y z
N MET A 1 44.15 35.03 27.97
CA MET A 1 43.12 35.20 26.92
C MET A 1 43.21 34.02 25.96
N ALA A 2 42.29 33.05 25.99
CA ALA A 2 42.31 31.97 25.01
C ALA A 2 42.01 32.56 23.62
N SER A 3 42.84 32.23 22.62
CA SER A 3 42.68 32.73 21.25
C SER A 3 41.30 32.36 20.71
N LEU A 4 40.57 33.37 20.21
CA LEU A 4 39.25 33.28 19.57
C LEU A 4 39.20 32.14 18.52
N TRP A 5 40.34 31.87 17.88
CA TRP A 5 40.53 30.83 16.88
C TRP A 5 40.21 29.42 17.38
N ARG A 6 40.47 29.12 18.66
CA ARG A 6 40.18 27.80 19.25
C ARG A 6 38.69 27.51 19.30
N TYR A 7 37.87 28.53 19.57
CA TYR A 7 36.41 28.39 19.60
C TYR A 7 35.82 28.29 18.20
N VAL A 8 36.40 28.99 17.22
CA VAL A 8 36.01 28.87 15.80
C VAL A 8 36.30 27.45 15.29
N LEU A 9 37.50 26.91 15.54
CA LEU A 9 37.86 25.55 15.15
C LEU A 9 36.98 24.49 15.85
N ALA A 10 36.71 24.66 17.15
CA ALA A 10 35.82 23.77 17.89
C ALA A 10 34.38 23.80 17.33
N GLY A 11 33.87 25.00 16.99
CA GLY A 11 32.55 25.17 16.39
C GLY A 11 32.43 24.51 15.02
N LEU A 12 33.46 24.65 14.16
CA LEU A 12 33.51 23.98 12.86
C LEU A 12 33.56 22.46 12.99
N GLY A 13 34.36 21.94 13.93
CA GLY A 13 34.43 20.51 14.21
C GLY A 13 33.09 19.94 14.69
N LEU A 14 32.40 20.65 15.59
CA LEU A 14 31.07 20.26 16.07
C LEU A 14 30.03 20.28 14.94
N ALA A 15 30.05 21.30 14.09
CA ALA A 15 29.15 21.40 12.95
C ALA A 15 29.38 20.25 11.94
N ALA A 16 30.63 19.91 11.65
CA ALA A 16 30.97 18.79 10.77
C ALA A 16 30.52 17.44 11.35
N LEU A 17 30.68 17.24 12.66
CA LEU A 17 30.20 16.04 13.35
C LEU A 17 28.68 15.92 13.26
N LEU A 18 27.94 17.01 13.55
CA LEU A 18 26.48 17.02 13.46
C LEU A 18 25.98 16.75 12.04
N ALA A 19 26.62 17.35 11.04
CA ALA A 19 26.31 17.10 9.64
C ALA A 19 26.58 15.63 9.24
N GLY A 20 27.69 15.05 9.71
CA GLY A 20 28.01 13.64 9.48
C GLY A 20 27.00 12.69 10.11
N ILE A 21 26.56 12.98 11.34
CA ILE A 21 25.51 12.20 12.02
C ILE A 21 24.19 12.31 11.26
N LEU A 22 23.77 13.53 10.87
CA LEU A 22 22.56 13.75 10.07
C LEU A 22 22.61 13.00 8.73
N ALA A 23 23.75 13.03 8.04
CA ALA A 23 23.94 12.31 6.79
C ALA A 23 23.87 10.79 6.98
N ALA A 24 24.52 10.25 8.02
CA ALA A 24 24.44 8.84 8.36
C ALA A 24 22.99 8.42 8.64
N VAL A 25 22.27 9.17 9.49
CA VAL A 25 20.85 8.92 9.77
C VAL A 25 20.01 8.98 8.50
N TYR A 26 20.20 9.98 7.64
CA TYR A 26 19.44 10.10 6.40
C TYR A 26 19.69 8.93 5.43
N LEU A 27 20.94 8.48 5.32
CA LEU A 27 21.34 7.41 4.39
C LEU A 27 21.03 6.00 4.91
N THR A 28 21.00 5.81 6.23
CA THR A 28 20.79 4.48 6.84
C THR A 28 19.42 4.33 7.48
N ALA A 29 18.63 5.40 7.59
CA ALA A 29 17.27 5.28 8.09
C ALA A 29 16.50 4.31 7.19
N PRO A 30 15.87 3.27 7.76
CA PRO A 30 15.00 2.42 6.99
C PRO A 30 13.91 3.31 6.40
N GLN A 31 13.90 3.42 5.07
CA GLN A 31 12.76 3.99 4.38
C GLN A 31 11.55 3.16 4.83
N ALA A 32 10.59 3.81 5.50
CA ALA A 32 9.29 3.18 5.69
C ALA A 32 8.88 2.67 4.31
N PRO A 33 8.42 1.41 4.17
CA PRO A 33 7.93 0.94 2.89
C PRO A 33 6.98 2.01 2.41
N GLN A 34 7.30 2.63 1.26
CA GLN A 34 6.38 3.51 0.55
C GLN A 34 5.14 2.63 0.42
N LEU A 35 4.15 2.81 1.32
CA LEU A 35 3.01 1.92 1.41
C LEU A 35 2.46 1.92 0.00
N ALA A 36 2.66 0.80 -0.72
CA ALA A 36 2.47 0.73 -2.14
C ALA A 36 1.15 1.42 -2.40
N SER A 37 1.17 2.52 -3.18
CA SER A 37 -0.01 3.35 -3.41
C SER A 37 -1.16 2.39 -3.66
N SER A 38 -2.13 2.32 -2.72
CA SER A 38 -3.09 1.22 -2.72
C SER A 38 -3.71 1.16 -4.10
N GLU A 39 -3.47 0.07 -4.82
CA GLU A 39 -3.98 -0.10 -6.17
C GLU A 39 -5.51 -0.09 -6.05
N VAL A 40 -6.15 0.99 -6.47
CA VAL A 40 -7.62 1.14 -6.43
C VAL A 40 -8.26 0.57 -7.71
N ALA A 41 -7.49 -0.21 -8.48
CA ALA A 41 -7.99 -0.85 -9.68
C ALA A 41 -9.12 -1.82 -9.31
N ARG A 42 -10.26 -1.67 -9.99
CA ARG A 42 -11.41 -2.57 -9.86
C ARG A 42 -11.43 -3.66 -10.91
N SER A 43 -10.38 -3.77 -11.71
CA SER A 43 -10.19 -4.80 -12.71
C SER A 43 -8.72 -5.18 -12.74
N LYS A 44 -8.45 -6.48 -12.65
CA LYS A 44 -7.08 -7.00 -12.64
C LYS A 44 -6.98 -8.34 -13.34
N LYS A 45 -5.92 -8.47 -14.13
CA LYS A 45 -5.53 -9.74 -14.73
C LYS A 45 -4.72 -10.54 -13.71
N THR A 46 -4.99 -11.83 -13.64
CA THR A 46 -4.14 -12.78 -12.89
C THR A 46 -2.71 -12.77 -13.42
N THR A 47 -1.72 -13.11 -12.58
CA THR A 47 -0.29 -13.10 -12.93
C THR A 47 0.02 -13.87 -14.21
N ASN A 48 -0.63 -15.02 -14.40
CA ASN A 48 -0.43 -15.88 -15.58
C ASN A 48 -1.34 -15.49 -16.77
N GLY A 49 -2.12 -14.42 -16.66
CA GLY A 49 -2.97 -13.97 -17.74
C GLY A 49 -4.23 -14.80 -18.01
N LEU A 50 -4.51 -15.82 -17.19
CA LEU A 50 -5.58 -16.81 -17.43
C LEU A 50 -6.98 -16.26 -17.19
N PHE A 51 -7.10 -15.33 -16.25
CA PHE A 51 -8.36 -14.70 -15.87
C PHE A 51 -8.22 -13.20 -15.68
N VAL A 52 -9.33 -12.51 -15.87
CA VAL A 52 -9.56 -11.11 -15.49
C VAL A 52 -10.72 -11.08 -14.51
N ALA A 53 -10.45 -10.57 -13.31
CA ALA A 53 -11.47 -10.33 -12.29
C ALA A 53 -11.73 -8.83 -12.22
N SER A 54 -13.01 -8.44 -12.27
CA SER A 54 -13.44 -7.07 -12.03
C SER A 54 -14.62 -7.03 -11.06
N PHE A 55 -14.78 -5.94 -10.33
CA PHE A 55 -15.86 -5.82 -9.36
C PHE A 55 -16.40 -4.40 -9.24
N GLU A 56 -17.70 -4.27 -8.95
CA GLU A 56 -18.36 -2.98 -8.79
C GLU A 56 -19.41 -3.01 -7.67
N PRO A 57 -19.70 -1.87 -7.03
CA PRO A 57 -20.74 -1.83 -6.00
C PRO A 57 -22.09 -2.12 -6.64
N GLU A 58 -22.84 -3.08 -6.08
CA GLU A 58 -24.14 -3.50 -6.63
C GLU A 58 -25.14 -2.33 -6.69
N ARG A 59 -25.08 -1.43 -5.70
CA ARG A 59 -25.93 -0.24 -5.61
C ARG A 59 -25.34 1.00 -6.29
N GLY A 60 -24.20 0.89 -6.98
CA GLY A 60 -23.53 1.99 -7.68
C GLY A 60 -22.86 3.07 -6.79
N VAL A 61 -23.26 3.18 -5.51
CA VAL A 61 -22.73 4.15 -4.55
C VAL A 61 -22.08 3.44 -3.37
N ILE A 62 -20.87 3.87 -2.99
CA ILE A 62 -20.15 3.34 -1.83
C ILE A 62 -20.36 4.29 -0.65
N ARG A 63 -20.95 3.80 0.43
CA ARG A 63 -21.16 4.57 1.68
C ARG A 63 -20.36 3.98 2.82
N GLN A 64 -19.65 4.85 3.53
CA GLN A 64 -18.87 4.46 4.70
C GLN A 64 -19.81 4.10 5.87
N GLY A 65 -19.46 3.06 6.62
CA GLY A 65 -20.25 2.60 7.77
C GLY A 65 -21.46 1.72 7.41
N GLU A 66 -21.72 1.51 6.13
CA GLU A 66 -22.76 0.60 5.66
C GLU A 66 -22.16 -0.69 5.09
N LEU A 67 -22.83 -1.82 5.31
CA LEU A 67 -22.51 -3.06 4.59
C LEU A 67 -22.88 -2.88 3.11
N GLN A 68 -21.93 -3.23 2.25
CA GLN A 68 -22.05 -3.12 0.80
C GLN A 68 -21.94 -4.50 0.16
N SER A 69 -22.79 -4.73 -0.83
CA SER A 69 -22.70 -5.86 -1.74
C SER A 69 -21.96 -5.44 -3.01
N TRP A 70 -21.24 -6.38 -3.59
CA TRP A 70 -20.38 -6.15 -4.74
C TRP A 70 -20.63 -7.24 -5.78
N LEU A 71 -20.73 -6.83 -7.04
CA LEU A 71 -20.81 -7.76 -8.16
C LEU A 71 -19.40 -8.10 -8.62
N LEU A 72 -19.04 -9.39 -8.57
CA LEU A 72 -17.80 -9.90 -9.14
C LEU A 72 -18.08 -10.40 -10.57
N ILE A 73 -17.30 -9.92 -11.53
CA ILE A 73 -17.32 -10.37 -12.92
C ILE A 73 -15.99 -11.07 -13.19
N LEU A 74 -16.05 -12.38 -13.45
CA LEU A 74 -14.89 -13.20 -13.77
C LEU A 74 -14.93 -13.63 -15.24
N LYS A 75 -13.85 -13.33 -15.96
CA LYS A 75 -13.66 -13.71 -17.36
C LYS A 75 -12.34 -14.44 -17.54
N THR A 76 -12.25 -15.30 -18.55
CA THR A 76 -10.99 -15.86 -19.04
C THR A 76 -10.12 -14.74 -19.62
N GLY A 77 -8.83 -15.02 -19.83
CA GLY A 77 -7.91 -14.10 -20.50
C GLY A 77 -8.33 -13.73 -21.93
N ALA A 78 -9.21 -14.53 -22.55
CA ALA A 78 -9.81 -14.30 -23.86
C ALA A 78 -11.15 -13.53 -23.78
N GLY A 79 -11.66 -13.25 -22.57
CA GLY A 79 -12.86 -12.44 -22.35
C GLY A 79 -14.16 -13.23 -22.18
N THR A 80 -14.13 -14.57 -22.23
CA THR A 80 -15.30 -15.43 -22.00
C THR A 80 -15.69 -15.43 -20.51
N PRO A 81 -16.98 -15.36 -20.14
CA PRO A 81 -17.41 -15.55 -18.75
C PRO A 81 -16.91 -16.87 -18.17
N VAL A 82 -16.58 -16.87 -16.88
CA VAL A 82 -16.27 -18.09 -16.12
C VAL A 82 -17.46 -18.43 -15.25
N GLU A 83 -17.94 -19.66 -15.35
CA GLU A 83 -19.07 -20.19 -14.58
C GLU A 83 -18.60 -21.26 -13.58
N GLY A 84 -19.33 -21.43 -12.47
CA GLY A 84 -19.07 -22.48 -11.48
C GLY A 84 -17.71 -22.36 -10.77
N ALA A 85 -17.18 -21.14 -10.66
CA ALA A 85 -15.91 -20.90 -9.98
C ALA A 85 -16.07 -20.95 -8.45
N ALA A 86 -15.15 -21.63 -7.77
CA ALA A 86 -15.03 -21.51 -6.33
C ALA A 86 -14.36 -20.18 -5.98
N ILE A 87 -15.10 -19.26 -5.34
CA ILE A 87 -14.61 -17.91 -5.00
C ILE A 87 -14.38 -17.79 -3.50
N THR A 88 -13.13 -17.49 -3.11
CA THR A 88 -12.76 -17.14 -1.74
C THR A 88 -12.23 -15.71 -1.70
N ILE A 89 -12.67 -14.91 -0.73
CA ILE A 89 -12.29 -13.51 -0.61
C ILE A 89 -11.34 -13.34 0.58
N SER A 90 -10.17 -12.74 0.33
CA SER A 90 -9.18 -12.43 1.35
C SER A 90 -8.55 -11.06 1.08
N GLY A 91 -7.90 -10.48 2.08
CA GLY A 91 -7.23 -9.19 1.94
C GLY A 91 -7.04 -8.49 3.28
N GLY A 92 -6.71 -7.20 3.20
CA GLY A 92 -6.53 -6.36 4.38
C GLY A 92 -6.60 -4.88 4.04
N MET A 93 -6.30 -4.06 5.04
CA MET A 93 -6.22 -2.62 4.93
C MET A 93 -4.76 -2.19 5.14
N PRO A 94 -3.92 -2.06 4.08
CA PRO A 94 -2.48 -1.85 4.21
C PRO A 94 -2.09 -0.64 5.06
N ARG A 95 -2.85 0.46 4.95
CA ARG A 95 -2.64 1.69 5.75
C ARG A 95 -3.00 1.53 7.23
N HIS A 96 -3.77 0.50 7.57
CA HIS A 96 -4.27 0.26 8.92
C HIS A 96 -3.67 -0.98 9.59
N ARG A 97 -2.80 -1.72 8.88
CA ARG A 97 -2.07 -2.89 9.40
C ARG A 97 -2.97 -3.97 10.04
N HIS A 98 -4.18 -4.17 9.52
CA HIS A 98 -5.06 -5.27 9.90
C HIS A 98 -5.79 -5.84 8.67
N GLY A 99 -6.56 -6.92 8.89
CA GLY A 99 -7.37 -7.59 7.88
C GLY A 99 -8.56 -6.76 7.40
N LEU A 100 -9.44 -7.42 6.63
CA LEU A 100 -10.72 -6.85 6.23
C LEU A 100 -11.61 -6.58 7.46
N PRO A 101 -12.48 -5.56 7.41
CA PRO A 101 -13.39 -5.25 8.51
C PRO A 101 -14.53 -6.26 8.65
N THR A 102 -14.73 -7.10 7.64
CA THR A 102 -15.77 -8.14 7.56
C THR A 102 -15.17 -9.42 6.97
N SER A 103 -15.96 -10.49 6.92
CA SER A 103 -15.62 -11.75 6.23
C SER A 103 -16.56 -11.94 5.03
N PRO A 104 -16.30 -11.27 3.88
CA PRO A 104 -17.17 -11.33 2.72
C PRO A 104 -17.35 -12.77 2.22
N GLN A 105 -18.55 -13.10 1.78
CA GLN A 105 -18.88 -14.37 1.14
C GLN A 105 -19.30 -14.09 -0.31
N ALA A 106 -18.94 -14.99 -1.21
CA ALA A 106 -19.41 -14.95 -2.59
C ALA A 106 -20.65 -15.84 -2.74
N THR A 107 -21.59 -15.38 -3.56
CA THR A 107 -22.81 -16.09 -3.94
C THR A 107 -23.03 -15.93 -5.43
N ASP A 108 -23.58 -16.96 -6.07
CA ASP A 108 -23.95 -16.98 -7.50
C ASP A 108 -25.44 -16.66 -7.70
#